data_AF-A0A0J6VXS7-F1
#
_entry.id   AF-A0A0J6VXS7-F1
#
_cell.length_a   1.000
_cell.length_b   1.000
_cell.length_c   1.000
_cell.angle_alpha   90.00
_cell.angle_beta   90.00
_cell.angle_gamma   90.00
#
_symmetry.space_group_name_H-M   'P 1'
#
loop_
_entity.id
_entity.type
_entity.pdbx_description
1 polymer ?
#
loop_
_entity_poly.entity_id
_entity_poly.type
_entity_poly.pdbx_seq_one_letter_code
_entity_poly.pdbx_strand_id
1 'polypeptide(L)'
;MESAGKAIPESVQRQLDVLTDSIGHGFTHGALNNAQTHQMFLTAYIILRDTGRRTLEVASLRTDCLSRDATGPVLVYDNHKAKRHGRRLPILESTAASIAEWSEIRSNVPTAHPEYLFPGSAIREKHMSSVALSSAIRRWVRGFVTLDGDQIGEDGLPIPFDRALIHPYAFRHSYAQRHADNGTPIDVLRQLMDHKSIQTTGGYYTITADRKRKAIETVGKLVIDSSGAPAPLSSATIYQMRSVAVPFGNCTEPSNVKAGGQGCPIRFQCAGCGFYRPDPSYLPAIEEHINSLSADREIASAMSAAPFVIDNLDAQIAAFRTVVDTMRSSLAQLDADERERVDQASAVLRKVRAGASLPLQDVTGRKAIT
;
A
#
# COMPACT_ATOMS: atom_id res chain seq x y z
N MET A 1 -21.32 -2.43 -0.64
CA MET A 1 -20.56 -3.62 -1.08
C MET A 1 -19.15 -3.16 -1.39
N GLU A 2 -18.33 -3.07 -0.34
CA GLU A 2 -16.94 -2.63 -0.41
C GLU A 2 -16.18 -3.60 -1.33
N SER A 3 -15.51 -3.11 -2.38
CA SER A 3 -14.78 -3.99 -3.28
C SER A 3 -13.70 -4.71 -2.48
N ALA A 4 -13.84 -6.03 -2.32
CA ALA A 4 -12.75 -6.85 -1.81
C ALA A 4 -11.49 -6.49 -2.60
N GLY A 5 -10.42 -6.10 -1.90
CA GLY A 5 -9.18 -5.70 -2.53
C GLY A 5 -8.66 -6.80 -3.45
N LYS A 6 -7.75 -6.46 -4.38
CA LYS A 6 -7.13 -7.45 -5.30
C LYS A 6 -6.23 -8.49 -4.59
N ALA A 7 -6.03 -8.34 -3.28
CA ALA A 7 -5.26 -9.23 -2.42
C ALA A 7 -6.12 -10.37 -1.88
N ILE A 8 -5.51 -11.53 -1.67
CA ILE A 8 -6.13 -12.65 -0.97
C ILE A 8 -6.03 -12.37 0.53
N PRO A 9 -7.11 -12.45 1.31
CA PRO A 9 -7.06 -12.26 2.75
C PRO A 9 -6.07 -13.18 3.46
N GLU A 10 -5.50 -12.73 4.57
CA GLU A 10 -4.52 -13.53 5.35
C GLU A 10 -5.13 -14.80 5.95
N SER A 11 -6.41 -14.76 6.35
CA SER A 11 -7.18 -15.94 6.78
C SER A 11 -7.27 -17.02 5.69
N VAL A 12 -7.53 -16.60 4.45
CA VAL A 12 -7.60 -17.48 3.27
C VAL A 12 -6.20 -18.00 2.92
N GLN A 13 -5.16 -17.16 2.97
CA GLN A 13 -3.78 -17.60 2.75
C GLN A 13 -3.34 -18.67 3.77
N ARG A 14 -3.68 -18.51 5.05
CA ARG A 14 -3.42 -19.54 6.08
C ARG A 14 -4.10 -20.87 5.78
N GLN A 15 -5.33 -20.85 5.25
CA GLN A 15 -6.00 -22.08 4.80
C GLN A 15 -5.29 -22.70 3.59
N LEU A 16 -4.83 -21.89 2.63
CA LEU A 16 -4.05 -22.38 1.48
C LEU A 16 -2.74 -23.05 1.92
N ASP A 17 -2.06 -22.47 2.92
CA ASP A 17 -0.79 -22.98 3.45
C ASP A 17 -0.94 -24.36 4.12
N VAL A 18 -2.13 -24.68 4.65
CA VAL A 18 -2.44 -26.01 5.21
C VAL A 18 -2.77 -27.02 4.11
N LEU A 19 -3.23 -26.56 2.94
CA LEU A 19 -3.71 -27.41 1.85
C LEU A 19 -2.66 -27.66 0.76
N THR A 20 -1.40 -27.27 0.99
CA THR A 20 -0.32 -27.34 0.00
C THR A 20 -0.02 -28.75 -0.47
N ASP A 21 -0.26 -29.77 0.35
CA ASP A 21 -0.03 -31.18 0.01
C ASP A 21 -0.78 -31.64 -1.24
N SER A 22 -1.85 -30.95 -1.62
CA SER A 22 -2.66 -31.29 -2.80
C SER A 22 -2.26 -30.53 -4.08
N ILE A 23 -1.32 -29.59 -4.02
CA ILE A 23 -0.94 -28.79 -5.19
C ILE A 23 -0.25 -29.69 -6.24
N GLY A 24 -0.56 -29.46 -7.52
CA GLY A 24 0.01 -30.25 -8.62
C GLY A 24 -0.54 -31.68 -8.76
N HIS A 25 -1.33 -32.19 -7.81
CA HIS A 25 -1.93 -33.52 -7.91
C HIS A 25 -2.87 -33.64 -9.12
N GLY A 26 -2.65 -34.70 -9.92
CA GLY A 26 -3.41 -34.96 -11.14
C GLY A 26 -3.20 -33.90 -12.24
N PHE A 27 -2.18 -33.04 -12.12
CA PHE A 27 -1.75 -32.13 -13.18
C PHE A 27 -0.59 -32.78 -13.94
N THR A 28 -0.68 -32.89 -15.27
CA THR A 28 0.40 -33.41 -16.10
C THR A 28 1.29 -32.27 -16.56
N HIS A 29 2.60 -32.37 -16.37
CA HIS A 29 3.56 -31.35 -16.82
C HIS A 29 4.81 -31.99 -17.43
N GLY A 30 4.82 -32.10 -18.76
CA GLY A 30 5.94 -32.70 -19.49
C GLY A 30 6.24 -34.13 -19.03
N ALA A 31 7.52 -34.42 -18.80
CA ALA A 31 8.00 -35.73 -18.38
C ALA A 31 8.04 -35.92 -16.84
N LEU A 32 7.52 -34.97 -16.06
CA LEU A 32 7.54 -35.05 -14.61
C LEU A 32 6.59 -36.15 -14.11
N ASN A 33 7.04 -36.95 -13.15
CA ASN A 33 6.15 -37.82 -12.40
C ASN A 33 5.29 -37.02 -11.39
N ASN A 34 4.34 -37.68 -10.72
CA ASN A 34 3.41 -36.99 -9.81
C ASN A 34 4.12 -36.27 -8.65
N ALA A 35 5.11 -36.91 -8.01
CA ALA A 35 5.84 -36.32 -6.89
C ALA A 35 6.68 -35.12 -7.33
N GLN A 36 7.36 -35.22 -8.48
CA GLN A 36 8.10 -34.12 -9.08
C GLN A 36 7.18 -32.96 -9.48
N THR A 37 6.01 -33.28 -10.02
CA THR A 37 5.03 -32.26 -10.42
C THR A 37 4.49 -31.51 -9.21
N HIS A 38 4.15 -32.24 -8.13
CA HIS A 38 3.76 -31.66 -6.85
C HIS A 38 4.85 -30.71 -6.33
N GLN A 39 6.08 -31.20 -6.17
CA GLN A 39 7.17 -30.39 -5.61
C GLN A 39 7.49 -29.15 -6.47
N MET A 40 7.43 -29.29 -7.80
CA MET A 40 7.65 -28.17 -8.72
C MET A 40 6.62 -27.05 -8.48
N PHE A 41 5.33 -27.40 -8.46
CA PHE A 41 4.27 -26.41 -8.30
C PHE A 41 4.17 -25.88 -6.87
N LEU A 42 4.47 -26.69 -5.86
CA LEU A 42 4.60 -26.25 -4.47
C LEU A 42 5.67 -25.17 -4.36
N THR A 43 6.86 -25.43 -4.88
CA THR A 43 7.97 -24.48 -4.87
C THR A 43 7.60 -23.18 -5.60
N ALA A 44 7.00 -23.29 -6.79
CA ALA A 44 6.54 -22.11 -7.53
C ALA A 44 5.49 -21.29 -6.77
N TYR A 45 4.56 -21.96 -6.08
CA TYR A 45 3.55 -21.32 -5.22
C TYR A 45 4.20 -20.58 -4.03
N ILE A 46 5.11 -21.25 -3.32
CA ILE A 46 5.85 -20.66 -2.18
C ILE A 46 6.57 -19.39 -2.63
N ILE A 47 7.30 -19.43 -3.76
CA ILE A 47 7.98 -18.25 -4.29
C ILE A 47 6.99 -17.14 -4.63
N LEU A 48 5.87 -17.42 -5.29
CA LEU A 48 4.84 -16.41 -5.58
C LEU A 48 4.32 -15.73 -4.30
N ARG A 49 3.97 -16.53 -3.30
CA ARG A 49 3.42 -16.08 -2.00
C ARG A 49 4.44 -15.28 -1.19
N ASP A 50 5.70 -15.72 -1.17
CA ASP A 50 6.73 -15.19 -0.27
C ASP A 50 7.49 -14.00 -0.85
N THR A 51 7.40 -13.75 -2.16
CA THR A 51 8.22 -12.72 -2.82
C THR A 51 7.42 -11.69 -3.60
N GLY A 52 6.14 -11.97 -3.85
CA GLY A 52 5.27 -11.16 -4.70
C GLY A 52 5.80 -10.96 -6.13
N ARG A 53 6.73 -11.81 -6.61
CA ARG A 53 7.22 -11.74 -8.00
C ARG A 53 6.08 -12.00 -9.00
N ARG A 54 6.22 -11.46 -10.22
CA ARG A 54 5.24 -11.72 -11.28
C ARG A 54 5.33 -13.17 -11.72
N THR A 55 4.23 -13.72 -12.21
CA THR A 55 4.13 -15.10 -12.70
C THR A 55 5.28 -15.49 -13.63
N LEU A 56 5.61 -14.63 -14.61
CA LEU A 56 6.71 -14.89 -15.54
C LEU A 56 8.09 -14.81 -14.87
N GLU A 57 8.28 -13.89 -13.93
CA GLU A 57 9.54 -13.75 -13.18
C GLU A 57 9.83 -15.01 -12.36
N VAL A 58 8.79 -15.62 -11.77
CA VAL A 58 8.91 -16.92 -11.06
C VAL A 58 9.10 -18.07 -12.06
N ALA A 59 8.24 -18.15 -13.08
CA ALA A 59 8.23 -19.28 -14.02
C ALA A 59 9.50 -19.37 -14.88
N SER A 60 10.28 -18.29 -14.98
CA SER A 60 11.55 -18.21 -15.71
C SER A 60 12.78 -18.15 -14.81
N LEU A 61 12.66 -18.45 -13.51
CA LEU A 61 13.81 -18.52 -12.61
C LEU A 61 14.86 -19.50 -13.14
N ARG A 62 16.13 -19.11 -13.01
CA ARG A 62 17.28 -19.91 -13.39
C ARG A 62 17.70 -20.84 -12.24
N THR A 63 18.45 -21.89 -12.55
CA THR A 63 18.96 -22.83 -11.53
C THR A 63 19.94 -22.18 -10.55
N ASP A 64 20.61 -21.10 -10.95
CA ASP A 64 21.50 -20.28 -10.12
C ASP A 64 20.77 -19.13 -9.39
N CYS A 65 19.45 -19.19 -9.26
CA CYS A 65 18.65 -18.12 -8.64
C CYS A 65 18.84 -17.95 -7.13
N LEU A 66 19.53 -18.86 -6.45
CA LEU A 66 19.78 -18.75 -5.01
C LEU A 66 21.20 -18.26 -4.75
N SER A 67 21.30 -17.12 -4.07
CA SER A 67 22.55 -16.52 -3.59
C SER A 67 22.47 -16.33 -2.08
N ARG A 68 23.59 -16.01 -1.43
CA ARG A 68 23.64 -15.61 -0.01
C ARG A 68 24.43 -14.32 0.12
N ASP A 69 24.03 -13.47 1.06
CA ASP A 69 24.79 -12.30 1.50
C ASP A 69 25.05 -12.38 3.02
N ALA A 70 25.59 -11.31 3.60
CA ALA A 70 25.89 -11.26 5.04
C ALA A 70 24.65 -11.37 5.95
N THR A 71 23.44 -11.16 5.41
CA THR A 71 22.18 -11.12 6.16
C THR A 71 21.30 -12.35 5.92
N GLY A 72 21.62 -13.19 4.94
CA GLY A 72 20.90 -14.43 4.69
C GLY A 72 20.75 -14.78 3.20
N PRO A 73 19.75 -15.61 2.85
CA PRO A 73 19.53 -16.03 1.47
C PRO A 73 18.88 -14.92 0.64
N VAL A 74 19.26 -14.88 -0.64
CA VAL A 74 18.84 -13.88 -1.61
C VAL A 74 18.37 -14.57 -2.88
N LEU A 75 17.14 -14.26 -3.30
CA LEU A 75 16.62 -14.63 -4.61
C LEU A 75 17.17 -13.70 -5.69
N VAL A 76 17.77 -14.27 -6.73
CA VAL A 76 18.19 -13.59 -7.94
C VAL A 76 17.17 -13.87 -9.04
N TYR A 77 16.59 -12.81 -9.62
CA TYR A 77 15.53 -12.92 -10.63
C TYR A 77 15.61 -11.81 -11.68
N ASP A 78 14.92 -12.04 -12.80
CA ASP A 78 14.87 -11.10 -13.91
C ASP A 78 13.52 -10.40 -13.99
N ASN A 79 13.51 -9.08 -13.86
CA ASN A 79 12.32 -8.26 -14.12
C ASN A 79 12.20 -8.00 -15.63
N HIS A 80 11.55 -8.94 -16.32
CA HIS A 80 11.29 -8.88 -17.77
C HIS A 80 10.48 -7.64 -18.17
N LYS A 81 9.49 -7.23 -17.36
CA LYS A 81 8.63 -6.08 -17.66
C LYS A 81 9.41 -4.77 -17.74
N ALA A 82 10.39 -4.59 -16.86
CA ALA A 82 11.22 -3.40 -16.81
C ALA A 82 12.58 -3.57 -17.53
N LYS A 83 12.84 -4.73 -18.13
CA LYS A 83 14.13 -5.12 -18.74
C LYS A 83 15.31 -4.95 -17.78
N ARG A 84 15.15 -5.38 -16.53
CA ARG A 84 16.23 -5.34 -15.52
C ARG A 84 16.51 -6.76 -15.03
N HIS A 85 17.67 -7.28 -15.40
CA HIS A 85 18.10 -8.64 -15.09
C HIS A 85 18.96 -8.67 -13.82
N GLY A 86 19.06 -9.83 -13.17
CA GLY A 86 19.90 -10.03 -11.98
C GLY A 86 19.47 -9.22 -10.76
N ARG A 87 18.17 -8.96 -10.60
CA ARG A 87 17.63 -8.28 -9.41
C ARG A 87 17.77 -9.20 -8.20
N ARG A 88 18.09 -8.61 -7.05
CA ARG A 88 18.33 -9.30 -5.79
C ARG A 88 17.22 -8.98 -4.81
N LEU A 89 16.65 -9.99 -4.17
CA LEU A 89 15.62 -9.86 -3.15
C LEU A 89 15.96 -10.76 -1.96
N PRO A 90 16.20 -10.23 -0.76
CA PRO A 90 16.32 -11.04 0.45
C PRO A 90 15.07 -11.88 0.66
N ILE A 91 15.25 -13.15 1.02
CA ILE A 91 14.17 -14.11 1.29
C ILE A 91 14.38 -14.80 2.64
N LEU A 92 13.36 -15.50 3.13
CA LEU A 92 13.47 -16.31 4.34
C LEU A 92 14.21 -17.62 4.05
N GLU A 93 14.85 -18.20 5.07
CA GLU A 93 15.49 -19.52 4.96
C GLU A 93 14.51 -20.63 4.56
N SER A 94 13.24 -20.56 5.01
CA SER A 94 12.21 -21.51 4.61
C SER A 94 11.90 -21.46 3.11
N THR A 95 11.82 -20.27 2.52
CA THR A 95 11.66 -20.08 1.08
C THR A 95 12.89 -20.60 0.32
N ALA A 96 14.09 -20.31 0.83
CA ALA A 96 15.35 -20.79 0.24
C ALA A 96 15.48 -22.33 0.28
N ALA A 97 15.08 -22.95 1.39
CA ALA A 97 15.06 -24.40 1.56
C ALA A 97 14.12 -25.07 0.56
N SER A 98 12.93 -24.50 0.34
CA SER A 98 11.97 -25.01 -0.66
C SER A 98 12.57 -24.97 -2.09
N ILE A 99 13.28 -23.88 -2.41
CA ILE A 99 13.99 -23.76 -3.70
C ILE A 99 15.10 -24.80 -3.81
N ALA A 100 15.89 -25.00 -2.76
CA ALA A 100 17.00 -25.95 -2.73
C ALA A 100 16.51 -27.40 -2.90
N GLU A 101 15.45 -27.78 -2.18
CA GLU A 101 14.82 -29.11 -2.28
C GLU A 101 14.34 -29.39 -3.71
N TRP A 102 13.62 -28.45 -4.32
CA TRP A 102 13.23 -28.61 -5.72
C TRP A 102 14.43 -28.64 -6.65
N SER A 103 15.46 -27.82 -6.42
CA SER A 103 16.68 -27.81 -7.25
C SER A 103 17.39 -29.16 -7.26
N GLU A 104 17.45 -29.84 -6.11
CA GLU A 104 18.00 -31.19 -5.98
C GLU A 104 17.17 -32.21 -6.78
N ILE A 105 15.85 -32.21 -6.63
CA ILE A 105 14.96 -33.10 -7.40
C ILE A 105 15.06 -32.80 -8.91
N ARG A 106 15.08 -31.51 -9.25
CA ARG A 106 15.17 -30.98 -10.62
C ARG A 106 16.46 -31.42 -11.31
N SER A 107 17.57 -31.57 -10.59
CA SER A 107 18.86 -32.00 -11.18
C SER A 107 18.76 -33.36 -11.89
N ASN A 108 17.82 -34.20 -11.49
CA ASN A 108 17.57 -35.52 -12.08
C ASN A 108 16.46 -35.53 -13.15
N VAL A 109 15.86 -34.38 -13.47
CA VAL A 109 14.79 -34.29 -14.46
C VAL A 109 15.36 -33.97 -15.85
N PRO A 110 15.19 -34.86 -16.85
CA PRO A 110 15.62 -34.60 -18.22
C PRO A 110 14.95 -33.36 -18.81
N THR A 111 15.73 -32.49 -19.45
CA THR A 111 15.23 -31.26 -20.06
C THR A 111 16.17 -30.77 -21.16
N ALA A 112 15.62 -30.08 -22.16
CA ALA A 112 16.43 -29.40 -23.17
C ALA A 112 17.09 -28.11 -22.64
N HIS A 113 16.63 -27.61 -21.49
CA HIS A 113 16.99 -26.30 -20.95
C HIS A 113 17.35 -26.39 -19.47
N PRO A 114 18.54 -26.94 -19.14
CA PRO A 114 18.98 -27.16 -17.76
C PRO A 114 19.25 -25.85 -16.99
N GLU A 115 19.35 -24.72 -17.69
CA GLU A 115 19.57 -23.41 -17.08
C GLU A 115 18.35 -22.84 -16.32
N TYR A 116 17.17 -23.44 -16.48
CA TYR A 116 15.93 -23.02 -15.82
C TYR A 116 15.52 -23.95 -14.68
N LEU A 117 15.16 -23.33 -13.56
CA LEU A 117 14.69 -24.02 -12.35
C LEU A 117 13.39 -24.77 -12.60
N PHE A 118 12.47 -24.18 -13.36
CA PHE A 118 11.18 -24.78 -13.69
C PHE A 118 11.15 -25.21 -15.17
N PRO A 119 11.19 -26.51 -15.50
CA PRO A 119 11.17 -26.98 -16.89
C PRO A 119 9.88 -26.61 -17.62
N GLY A 120 9.99 -26.41 -18.94
CA GLY A 120 8.84 -26.39 -19.83
C GLY A 120 8.12 -27.73 -19.88
N SER A 121 6.84 -27.71 -20.28
CA SER A 121 6.03 -28.91 -20.47
C SER A 121 6.30 -29.62 -21.80
N ALA A 122 6.91 -28.91 -22.76
CA ALA A 122 7.29 -29.42 -24.07
C ALA A 122 8.73 -29.03 -24.42
N ILE A 123 9.37 -29.78 -25.34
CA ILE A 123 10.77 -29.58 -25.75
C ILE A 123 11.04 -28.14 -26.24
N ARG A 124 10.04 -27.50 -26.87
CA ARG A 124 10.18 -26.11 -27.39
C ARG A 124 10.05 -25.05 -26.31
N GLU A 125 9.56 -25.40 -25.13
CA GLU A 125 9.39 -24.48 -24.01
C GLU A 125 10.67 -24.46 -23.16
N LYS A 126 11.31 -23.29 -23.09
CA LYS A 126 12.55 -23.12 -22.30
C LYS A 126 12.35 -23.37 -20.82
N HIS A 127 11.22 -22.89 -20.30
CA HIS A 127 10.85 -22.97 -18.90
C HIS A 127 9.33 -23.09 -18.80
N MET A 128 8.83 -23.34 -17.58
CA MET A 128 7.40 -23.37 -17.30
C MET A 128 6.72 -22.10 -17.84
N SER A 129 5.60 -22.25 -18.54
CA SER A 129 4.84 -21.11 -19.02
C SER A 129 4.03 -20.48 -17.88
N SER A 130 3.77 -19.16 -17.97
CA SER A 130 2.87 -18.49 -17.01
C SER A 130 1.44 -19.06 -17.06
N VAL A 131 1.04 -19.62 -18.21
CA VAL A 131 -0.26 -20.27 -18.39
C VAL A 131 -0.30 -21.60 -17.63
N ALA A 132 0.75 -22.42 -17.70
CA ALA A 132 0.83 -23.68 -16.95
C ALA A 132 0.74 -23.43 -15.44
N LEU A 133 1.52 -22.47 -14.91
CA LEU A 133 1.47 -22.10 -13.49
C LEU A 133 0.08 -21.59 -13.07
N SER A 134 -0.54 -20.74 -13.89
CA SER A 134 -1.90 -20.24 -13.64
C SER A 134 -2.94 -21.37 -13.63
N SER A 135 -2.83 -22.31 -14.56
CA SER A 135 -3.73 -23.46 -14.67
C SER A 135 -3.58 -24.43 -13.51
N ALA A 136 -2.35 -24.69 -13.07
CA ALA A 136 -2.07 -25.55 -11.92
C ALA A 136 -2.67 -24.96 -10.63
N ILE A 137 -2.43 -23.68 -10.34
CA ILE A 137 -3.02 -23.00 -9.17
C ILE A 137 -4.55 -22.99 -9.24
N ARG A 138 -5.12 -22.65 -10.41
CA ARG A 138 -6.58 -22.64 -10.58
C ARG A 138 -7.20 -24.02 -10.42
N ARG A 139 -6.54 -25.07 -10.90
CA ARG A 139 -7.00 -26.45 -10.73
C ARG A 139 -6.96 -26.84 -9.25
N TRP A 140 -5.87 -26.54 -8.57
CA TRP A 140 -5.68 -26.82 -7.15
C TRP A 140 -6.79 -26.18 -6.30
N VAL A 141 -7.02 -24.87 -6.43
CA VAL A 141 -8.03 -24.18 -5.62
C VAL A 141 -9.46 -24.59 -5.94
N ARG A 142 -9.76 -24.99 -7.18
CA ARG A 142 -11.07 -25.57 -7.54
C ARG A 142 -11.33 -26.91 -6.87
N GLY A 143 -10.28 -27.65 -6.49
CA GLY A 143 -10.40 -28.93 -5.81
C GLY A 143 -10.90 -28.84 -4.37
N PHE A 144 -10.89 -27.66 -3.75
CA PHE A 144 -11.34 -27.48 -2.37
C PHE A 144 -12.87 -27.50 -2.25
N VAL A 145 -13.40 -27.95 -1.11
CA VAL A 145 -14.84 -27.91 -0.84
C VAL A 145 -15.27 -26.47 -0.55
N THR A 146 -14.64 -25.84 0.44
CA THR A 146 -14.84 -24.43 0.80
C THR A 146 -13.50 -23.80 1.21
N LEU A 147 -13.43 -22.48 1.15
CA LEU A 147 -12.43 -21.66 1.84
C LEU A 147 -13.21 -20.57 2.56
N ASP A 148 -12.95 -20.38 3.85
CA ASP A 148 -13.68 -19.41 4.66
C ASP A 148 -13.14 -18.01 4.41
N GLY A 149 -14.02 -17.05 4.09
CA GLY A 149 -13.68 -15.63 3.99
C GLY A 149 -13.72 -14.92 5.34
N ASP A 150 -13.37 -13.62 5.36
CA ASP A 150 -13.33 -12.82 6.60
C ASP A 150 -14.70 -12.32 7.06
N GLN A 151 -15.72 -12.38 6.19
CA GLN A 151 -17.06 -11.89 6.52
C GLN A 151 -17.87 -12.98 7.19
N ILE A 152 -18.68 -12.61 8.17
CA ILE A 152 -19.62 -13.51 8.86
C ILE A 152 -21.01 -13.31 8.28
N GLY A 153 -21.67 -14.41 7.93
CA GLY A 153 -23.04 -14.44 7.42
C GLY A 153 -24.07 -14.23 8.52
N GLU A 154 -25.34 -14.10 8.11
CA GLU A 154 -26.47 -13.96 9.05
C GLU A 154 -26.66 -15.18 9.96
N ASP A 155 -26.16 -16.34 9.54
CA ASP A 155 -26.14 -17.61 10.27
C ASP A 155 -24.99 -17.73 11.29
N GLY A 156 -24.13 -16.71 11.39
CA GLY A 156 -22.97 -16.70 12.26
C GLY A 156 -21.77 -17.51 11.74
N LEU A 157 -21.84 -18.05 10.51
CA LEU A 157 -20.75 -18.78 9.87
C LEU A 157 -19.93 -17.88 8.94
N PRO A 158 -18.64 -18.20 8.68
CA PRO A 158 -17.87 -17.50 7.67
C PRO A 158 -18.50 -17.63 6.28
N ILE A 159 -18.62 -16.52 5.57
CA ILE A 159 -19.06 -16.51 4.17
C ILE A 159 -17.95 -17.13 3.32
N PRO A 160 -18.26 -18.12 2.45
CA PRO A 160 -17.26 -18.73 1.58
C PRO A 160 -16.56 -17.71 0.69
N PHE A 161 -15.24 -17.77 0.65
CA PHE A 161 -14.41 -16.93 -0.20
C PHE A 161 -14.55 -17.36 -1.67
N ASP A 162 -14.68 -16.38 -2.57
CA ASP A 162 -14.69 -16.65 -4.02
C ASP A 162 -13.30 -17.09 -4.50
N ARG A 163 -13.16 -18.40 -4.68
CA ARG A 163 -11.93 -19.06 -5.14
C ARG A 163 -11.50 -18.62 -6.54
N ALA A 164 -12.39 -18.05 -7.36
CA ALA A 164 -12.02 -17.49 -8.67
C ALA A 164 -11.06 -16.29 -8.53
N LEU A 165 -11.07 -15.62 -7.38
CA LEU A 165 -10.14 -14.53 -7.07
C LEU A 165 -8.72 -15.03 -6.78
N ILE A 166 -8.51 -16.33 -6.53
CA ILE A 166 -7.19 -16.92 -6.27
C ILE A 166 -6.50 -17.25 -7.59
N HIS A 167 -5.54 -16.42 -7.96
CA HIS A 167 -4.73 -16.56 -9.17
C HIS A 167 -3.30 -16.03 -8.93
N PRO A 168 -2.28 -16.42 -9.74
CA PRO A 168 -0.88 -16.07 -9.47
C PRO A 168 -0.62 -14.59 -9.16
N TYR A 169 -1.27 -13.68 -9.89
CA TYR A 169 -1.06 -12.24 -9.70
C TYR A 169 -1.68 -11.71 -8.39
N ALA A 170 -2.68 -12.39 -7.83
CA ALA A 170 -3.25 -12.03 -6.53
C ALA A 170 -2.26 -12.21 -5.38
N PHE A 171 -1.31 -13.17 -5.48
CA PHE A 171 -0.24 -13.32 -4.48
C PHE A 171 0.70 -12.12 -4.46
N ARG A 172 0.93 -11.45 -5.60
CA ARG A 172 1.67 -10.19 -5.64
C ARG A 172 0.95 -9.07 -4.88
N HIS A 173 -0.37 -8.98 -5.01
CA HIS A 173 -1.17 -8.05 -4.21
C HIS A 173 -1.14 -8.42 -2.71
N SER A 174 -1.27 -9.70 -2.40
CA SER A 174 -1.25 -10.24 -1.04
C SER A 174 0.08 -9.97 -0.33
N TYR A 175 1.21 -10.18 -1.03
CA TYR A 175 2.54 -9.85 -0.53
C TYR A 175 2.67 -8.36 -0.19
N ALA A 176 2.23 -7.48 -1.10
CA ALA A 176 2.29 -6.04 -0.87
C ALA A 176 1.39 -5.59 0.29
N GLN A 177 0.19 -6.16 0.37
CA GLN A 177 -0.76 -5.92 1.44
C GLN A 177 -0.18 -6.34 2.79
N ARG A 178 0.35 -7.56 2.92
CA ARG A 178 0.99 -8.07 4.14
C ARG A 178 2.14 -7.18 4.61
N HIS A 179 3.00 -6.73 3.70
CA HIS A 179 4.08 -5.80 4.06
C HIS A 179 3.55 -4.44 4.53
N ALA A 180 2.53 -3.92 3.85
CA ALA A 180 1.90 -2.68 4.26
C ALA A 180 1.24 -2.83 5.63
N ASP A 181 0.54 -3.92 5.90
CA ASP A 181 -0.13 -4.20 7.18
C ASP A 181 0.88 -4.32 8.32
N ASN A 182 2.04 -4.93 8.06
CA ASN A 182 3.18 -5.00 8.98
C ASN A 182 3.95 -3.67 9.13
N GLY A 183 3.44 -2.58 8.56
CA GLY A 183 4.02 -1.26 8.76
C GLY A 183 5.19 -0.90 7.84
N THR A 184 5.56 -1.75 6.88
CA THR A 184 6.70 -1.53 5.97
C THR A 184 6.60 -0.14 5.30
N PRO A 185 7.63 0.71 5.40
CA PRO A 185 7.65 2.00 4.72
C PRO A 185 7.42 1.86 3.21
N ILE A 186 6.71 2.82 2.59
CA ILE A 186 6.25 2.69 1.20
C ILE A 186 7.41 2.70 0.19
N ASP A 187 8.49 3.41 0.52
CA ASP A 187 9.75 3.44 -0.23
C ASP A 187 10.51 2.11 -0.15
N VAL A 188 10.51 1.46 1.03
CA VAL A 188 11.03 0.09 1.22
C VAL A 188 10.16 -0.91 0.46
N LEU A 189 8.84 -0.83 0.59
CA LEU A 189 7.91 -1.68 -0.15
C LEU A 189 8.05 -1.50 -1.68
N ARG A 190 8.27 -0.28 -2.15
CA ARG A 190 8.57 0.00 -3.57
C ARG A 190 9.82 -0.76 -4.02
N GLN A 191 10.86 -0.81 -3.20
CA GLN A 191 12.08 -1.56 -3.49
C GLN A 191 11.80 -3.07 -3.49
N LEU A 192 11.12 -3.59 -2.46
CA LEU A 192 10.73 -5.00 -2.38
C LEU A 192 9.90 -5.42 -3.59
N MET A 193 8.95 -4.61 -4.04
CA MET A 193 8.11 -4.86 -5.23
C MET A 193 8.83 -4.62 -6.56
N ASP A 194 10.06 -4.11 -6.54
CA ASP A 194 10.87 -3.67 -7.68
C ASP A 194 10.13 -2.68 -8.60
N HIS A 195 9.43 -1.71 -7.99
CA HIS A 195 8.71 -0.64 -8.69
C HIS A 195 9.59 0.59 -8.93
N LYS A 196 9.40 1.27 -10.07
CA LYS A 196 10.08 2.54 -10.37
C LYS A 196 9.48 3.73 -9.60
N SER A 197 8.17 3.71 -9.34
CA SER A 197 7.44 4.81 -8.68
C SER A 197 6.74 4.34 -7.41
N ILE A 198 6.69 5.22 -6.42
CA ILE A 198 5.91 5.04 -5.18
C ILE A 198 4.42 4.95 -5.51
N GLN A 199 3.93 5.72 -6.49
CA GLN A 199 2.53 5.72 -6.93
C GLN A 199 2.09 4.34 -7.44
N THR A 200 2.97 3.64 -8.18
CA THR A 200 2.72 2.26 -8.60
C THR A 200 2.58 1.32 -7.41
N THR A 201 3.29 1.56 -6.31
CA THR A 201 3.24 0.73 -5.09
C THR A 201 1.98 1.00 -4.27
N GLY A 202 1.51 2.25 -4.22
CA GLY A 202 0.24 2.62 -3.57
C GLY A 202 -0.99 1.92 -4.17
N GLY A 203 -0.92 1.43 -5.41
CA GLY A 203 -2.00 0.63 -6.01
C GLY A 203 -2.01 -0.86 -5.64
N TYR A 204 -1.05 -1.34 -4.83
CA TYR A 204 -0.95 -2.76 -4.46
C TYR A 204 -1.38 -3.07 -3.03
N TYR A 205 -1.59 -2.07 -2.19
CA TYR A 205 -2.14 -2.27 -0.86
C TYR A 205 -3.19 -1.21 -0.56
N THR A 206 -4.24 -1.63 0.12
CA THR A 206 -5.24 -0.75 0.71
C THR A 206 -4.80 -0.49 2.14
N ILE A 207 -4.71 0.78 2.57
CA ILE A 207 -4.55 1.07 4.01
C ILE A 207 -5.77 0.48 4.70
N THR A 208 -5.59 -0.53 5.54
CA THR A 208 -6.70 -1.22 6.21
C THR A 208 -7.54 -0.22 7.00
N ALA A 209 -8.86 -0.45 7.02
CA ALA A 209 -9.78 0.38 7.79
C ALA A 209 -9.33 0.51 9.25
N ASP A 210 -8.80 -0.57 9.84
CA ASP A 210 -8.25 -0.58 11.19
C ASP A 210 -6.99 0.27 11.37
N ARG A 211 -6.04 0.24 10.43
CA ARG A 211 -4.84 1.07 10.53
C ARG A 211 -5.18 2.55 10.38
N LYS A 212 -6.10 2.88 9.46
CA LYS A 212 -6.65 4.24 9.33
C LYS A 212 -7.38 4.65 10.61
N ARG A 213 -8.21 3.77 11.18
CA ARG A 213 -8.97 4.01 12.42
C ARG A 213 -8.04 4.28 13.61
N LYS A 214 -7.04 3.42 13.84
CA LYS A 214 -6.04 3.62 14.91
C LYS A 214 -5.25 4.91 14.71
N ALA A 215 -4.86 5.24 13.49
CA ALA A 215 -4.16 6.50 13.22
C ALA A 215 -5.04 7.71 13.55
N ILE A 216 -6.32 7.68 13.19
CA ILE A 216 -7.30 8.72 13.55
C ILE A 216 -7.49 8.81 15.07
N GLU A 217 -7.61 7.68 15.78
CA GLU A 217 -7.75 7.66 17.24
C GLU A 217 -6.52 8.27 17.95
N THR A 218 -5.33 8.06 17.40
CA THR A 218 -4.08 8.65 17.94
C THR A 218 -4.03 10.16 17.71
N VAL A 219 -4.15 10.64 16.46
CA VAL A 219 -4.02 12.08 16.18
C VAL A 219 -5.27 12.89 16.56
N GLY A 220 -6.44 12.26 16.60
CA GLY A 220 -7.72 12.90 16.88
C GLY A 220 -7.78 13.53 18.27
N LYS A 221 -6.94 13.04 19.20
CA LYS A 221 -6.77 13.60 20.55
C LYS A 221 -6.01 14.93 20.56
N LEU A 222 -5.25 15.22 19.50
CA LEU A 222 -4.39 16.41 19.37
C LEU A 222 -4.97 17.45 18.42
N VAL A 223 -6.25 17.31 18.06
CA VAL A 223 -6.97 18.28 17.22
C VAL A 223 -7.18 19.57 18.01
N ILE A 224 -6.94 20.70 17.36
CA ILE A 224 -7.21 22.04 17.87
C ILE A 224 -8.21 22.77 16.97
N ASP A 225 -8.72 23.91 17.41
CA ASP A 225 -9.44 24.84 16.55
C ASP A 225 -8.55 25.97 16.00
N SER A 226 -9.13 26.92 15.26
CA SER A 226 -8.41 28.06 14.69
C SER A 226 -7.75 28.99 15.72
N SER A 227 -8.22 28.99 16.96
CA SER A 227 -7.64 29.77 18.06
C SER A 227 -6.52 29.04 18.82
N GLY A 228 -6.31 27.75 18.51
CA GLY A 228 -5.39 26.88 19.23
C GLY A 228 -6.02 26.18 20.44
N ALA A 229 -7.31 26.37 20.70
CA ALA A 229 -7.98 25.66 21.79
C ALA A 229 -8.11 24.16 21.46
N PRO A 230 -7.93 23.25 22.44
CA PRO A 230 -8.14 21.82 22.24
C PRO A 230 -9.57 21.53 21.76
N ALA A 231 -9.68 20.79 20.65
CA ALA A 231 -10.94 20.39 20.05
C ALA A 231 -10.91 18.89 19.65
N PRO A 232 -10.61 17.98 20.61
CA PRO A 232 -10.37 16.57 20.30
C PRO A 232 -11.60 15.91 19.69
N LEU A 233 -11.38 15.06 18.71
CA LEU A 233 -12.41 14.22 18.11
C LEU A 233 -12.45 12.89 18.87
N SER A 234 -13.52 12.68 19.64
CA SER A 234 -13.63 11.62 20.65
C SER A 234 -13.75 10.19 20.09
N SER A 235 -13.92 10.03 18.78
CA SER A 235 -13.85 8.72 18.10
C SER A 235 -13.51 8.86 16.62
N ALA A 236 -12.92 7.80 16.04
CA ALA A 236 -12.64 7.75 14.61
C ALA A 236 -13.92 7.84 13.76
N THR A 237 -15.04 7.33 14.26
CA THR A 237 -16.35 7.45 13.60
C THR A 237 -16.81 8.90 13.55
N ILE A 238 -16.69 9.65 14.66
CA ILE A 238 -17.02 11.09 14.70
C ILE A 238 -16.07 11.89 13.78
N TYR A 239 -14.79 11.57 13.80
CA TYR A 239 -13.79 12.18 12.92
C TYR A 239 -14.18 12.00 11.44
N GLN A 240 -14.53 10.78 11.02
CA GLN A 240 -14.86 10.49 9.62
C GLN A 240 -16.24 11.00 9.20
N MET A 241 -17.24 10.97 10.10
CA MET A 241 -18.60 11.40 9.77
C MET A 241 -18.78 12.92 9.79
N ARG A 242 -18.09 13.62 10.70
CA ARG A 242 -18.32 15.05 10.96
C ARG A 242 -17.21 15.95 10.44
N SER A 243 -16.20 15.39 9.81
CA SER A 243 -15.12 16.19 9.24
C SER A 243 -14.72 15.73 7.84
N VAL A 244 -14.26 16.67 7.03
CA VAL A 244 -13.70 16.42 5.72
C VAL A 244 -12.31 17.03 5.63
N ALA A 245 -11.39 16.33 4.94
CA ALA A 245 -10.06 16.86 4.68
C ALA A 245 -10.15 18.11 3.79
N VAL A 246 -9.50 19.18 4.21
CA VAL A 246 -9.29 20.43 3.46
C VAL A 246 -7.78 20.69 3.36
N PRO A 247 -7.30 21.67 2.56
CA PRO A 247 -5.87 21.80 2.24
C PRO A 247 -4.93 21.81 3.46
N PHE A 248 -5.35 22.48 4.54
CA PHE A 248 -4.48 22.74 5.69
C PHE A 248 -4.96 22.06 6.99
N GLY A 249 -6.00 21.22 6.93
CA GLY A 249 -6.54 20.56 8.12
C GLY A 249 -7.82 19.80 7.82
N ASN A 250 -8.69 19.68 8.82
CA ASN A 250 -10.05 19.19 8.64
C ASN A 250 -11.06 20.34 8.75
N CYS A 251 -12.22 20.18 8.13
CA CYS A 251 -13.35 21.10 8.20
C CYS A 251 -14.57 20.36 8.75
N THR A 252 -15.27 20.99 9.69
CA THR A 252 -16.49 20.46 10.33
C THR A 252 -17.77 21.20 9.92
N GLU A 253 -17.70 22.10 8.94
CA GLU A 253 -18.87 22.81 8.44
C GLU A 253 -19.77 21.83 7.67
N PRO A 254 -21.05 21.64 8.07
CA PRO A 254 -21.90 20.58 7.54
C PRO A 254 -22.06 20.59 6.01
N SER A 255 -22.19 21.76 5.40
CA SER A 255 -22.42 21.90 3.96
C SER A 255 -21.19 21.50 3.15
N ASN A 256 -20.01 21.91 3.60
CA ASN A 256 -18.72 21.61 3.01
C ASN A 256 -18.33 20.15 3.25
N VAL A 257 -18.65 19.59 4.41
CA VAL A 257 -18.53 18.14 4.69
C VAL A 257 -19.38 17.34 3.69
N LYS A 258 -20.65 17.72 3.50
CA LYS A 258 -21.55 17.10 2.51
C LYS A 258 -21.02 17.25 1.07
N ALA A 259 -20.37 18.37 0.77
CA ALA A 259 -19.75 18.65 -0.53
C ALA A 259 -18.35 18.03 -0.69
N GLY A 260 -17.90 17.15 0.21
CA GLY A 260 -16.60 16.48 0.09
C GLY A 260 -15.41 17.46 0.14
N GLY A 261 -15.55 18.56 0.89
CA GLY A 261 -14.51 19.58 1.05
C GLY A 261 -14.39 20.56 -0.12
N GLN A 262 -15.29 20.50 -1.10
CA GLN A 262 -15.26 21.36 -2.30
C GLN A 262 -16.25 22.53 -2.24
N GLY A 263 -17.07 22.63 -1.20
CA GLY A 263 -18.14 23.63 -1.09
C GLY A 263 -17.76 24.90 -0.32
N CYS A 264 -16.51 25.06 0.12
CA CYS A 264 -16.10 26.19 0.95
C CYS A 264 -16.08 27.52 0.16
N PRO A 265 -16.87 28.54 0.58
CA PRO A 265 -16.90 29.83 -0.10
C PRO A 265 -15.66 30.71 0.19
N ILE A 266 -14.92 30.39 1.25
CA ILE A 266 -13.72 31.11 1.70
C ILE A 266 -12.50 30.18 1.71
N ARG A 267 -12.28 29.48 0.60
CA ARG A 267 -11.18 28.51 0.45
C ARG A 267 -9.83 29.17 0.79
N PHE A 268 -8.94 28.39 1.40
CA PHE A 268 -7.61 28.81 1.88
C PHE A 268 -7.59 29.74 3.11
N GLN A 269 -8.73 30.29 3.54
CA GLN A 269 -8.83 31.10 4.78
C GLN A 269 -9.05 30.25 6.05
N CYS A 270 -8.52 29.02 6.08
CA CYS A 270 -8.86 28.04 7.10
C CYS A 270 -8.50 28.49 8.53
N ALA A 271 -7.34 29.12 8.72
CA ALA A 271 -6.91 29.60 10.03
C ALA A 271 -7.80 30.72 10.61
N GLY A 272 -8.65 31.35 9.80
CA GLY A 272 -9.65 32.34 10.27
C GLY A 272 -11.06 31.78 10.47
N CYS A 273 -11.28 30.47 10.23
CA CYS A 273 -12.62 29.88 10.20
C CYS A 273 -12.92 29.04 11.45
N GLY A 274 -14.05 29.29 12.12
CA GLY A 274 -14.46 28.57 13.33
C GLY A 274 -14.73 27.06 13.15
N PHE A 275 -14.88 26.59 11.91
CA PHE A 275 -15.06 25.16 11.59
C PHE A 275 -13.75 24.41 11.34
N TYR A 276 -12.62 25.10 11.38
CA TYR A 276 -11.31 24.54 11.11
C TYR A 276 -10.85 23.64 12.28
N ARG A 277 -10.38 22.44 11.95
CA ARG A 277 -9.91 21.43 12.89
C ARG A 277 -8.61 20.79 12.38
N PRO A 278 -7.47 21.50 12.45
CA PRO A 278 -6.18 20.92 12.11
C PRO A 278 -5.77 19.88 13.17
N ASP A 279 -4.91 18.97 12.73
CA ASP A 279 -4.24 17.99 13.56
C ASP A 279 -2.76 17.87 13.12
N PRO A 280 -1.88 17.28 13.95
CA PRO A 280 -0.44 17.19 13.67
C PRO A 280 -0.07 16.61 12.30
N SER A 281 -0.94 15.81 11.68
CA SER A 281 -0.67 15.24 10.37
C SER A 281 -0.60 16.28 9.25
N TYR A 282 -1.12 17.49 9.47
CA TYR A 282 -1.11 18.62 8.52
C TYR A 282 0.05 19.60 8.70
N LEU A 283 0.87 19.47 9.74
CA LEU A 283 1.99 20.37 10.02
C LEU A 283 2.85 20.69 8.77
N PRO A 284 3.33 19.71 7.98
CA PRO A 284 4.14 20.01 6.79
C PRO A 284 3.41 20.87 5.75
N ALA A 285 2.10 20.63 5.53
CA ALA A 285 1.32 21.37 4.56
C ALA A 285 1.02 22.80 5.02
N ILE A 286 0.84 23.01 6.32
CA ILE A 286 0.66 24.34 6.91
C ILE A 286 1.97 25.13 6.83
N GLU A 287 3.10 24.51 7.14
CA GLU A 287 4.43 25.13 7.05
C GLU A 287 4.77 25.54 5.60
N GLU A 288 4.50 24.67 4.63
CA GLU A 288 4.66 24.99 3.21
C GLU A 288 3.76 26.16 2.79
N HIS A 289 2.52 26.21 3.28
CA HIS A 289 1.63 27.33 3.00
C HIS A 289 2.11 28.65 3.61
N ILE A 290 2.63 28.63 4.85
CA ILE A 290 3.25 29.81 5.47
C ILE A 290 4.41 30.33 4.62
N ASN A 291 5.24 29.44 4.08
CA ASN A 291 6.35 29.81 3.20
C ASN A 291 5.84 30.44 1.89
N SER A 292 4.79 29.87 1.29
CA SER A 292 4.15 30.44 0.10
C SER A 292 3.58 31.83 0.38
N LEU A 293 2.83 32.00 1.47
CA LEU A 293 2.29 33.31 1.87
C LEU A 293 3.39 34.32 2.12
N SER A 294 4.50 33.90 2.73
CA SER A 294 5.65 34.78 2.97
C SER A 294 6.29 35.23 1.66
N ALA A 295 6.44 34.34 0.69
CA ALA A 295 6.92 34.68 -0.65
C ALA A 295 5.96 35.63 -1.38
N ASP A 296 4.65 35.36 -1.33
CA ASP A 296 3.60 36.20 -1.94
C ASP A 296 3.60 37.60 -1.31
N ARG A 297 3.83 37.69 0.00
CA ARG A 297 3.93 38.94 0.75
C ARG A 297 5.12 39.78 0.31
N GLU A 298 6.28 39.17 0.13
CA GLU A 298 7.47 39.87 -0.37
C GLU A 298 7.28 40.36 -1.82
N ILE A 299 6.68 39.53 -2.69
CA ILE A 299 6.34 39.92 -4.07
C ILE A 299 5.35 41.08 -4.07
N ALA A 300 4.28 41.01 -3.28
CA ALA A 300 3.29 42.07 -3.17
C ALA A 300 3.91 43.39 -2.69
N SER A 301 4.83 43.33 -1.72
CA SER A 301 5.59 44.50 -1.27
C SER A 301 6.45 45.08 -2.38
N ALA A 302 7.18 44.24 -3.13
CA ALA A 302 8.02 44.69 -4.25
C ALA A 302 7.21 45.33 -5.38
N MET A 303 5.97 44.87 -5.58
CA MET A 303 5.03 45.43 -6.56
C MET A 303 4.31 46.71 -6.09
N SER A 304 4.62 47.21 -4.88
CA SER A 304 3.90 48.32 -4.27
C SER A 304 2.38 48.07 -4.21
N ALA A 305 1.98 46.84 -3.87
CA ALA A 305 0.58 46.50 -3.69
C ALA A 305 -0.08 47.37 -2.62
N ALA A 306 -1.40 47.56 -2.73
CA ALA A 306 -2.16 48.36 -1.77
C ALA A 306 -2.06 47.79 -0.33
N PRO A 307 -2.12 48.63 0.72
CA PRO A 307 -1.92 48.20 2.10
C PRO A 307 -2.78 47.00 2.53
N PHE A 308 -4.06 47.00 2.13
CA PHE A 308 -5.00 45.92 2.48
C PHE A 308 -4.57 44.54 1.98
N VAL A 309 -3.74 44.46 0.91
CA VAL A 309 -3.20 43.20 0.40
C VAL A 309 -2.11 42.67 1.32
N ILE A 310 -1.20 43.56 1.74
CA ILE A 310 -0.09 43.22 2.65
C ILE A 310 -0.65 42.83 4.01
N ASP A 311 -1.56 43.64 4.56
CA ASP A 311 -2.18 43.41 5.86
C ASP A 311 -2.89 42.04 5.91
N ASN A 312 -3.56 41.66 4.82
CA ASN A 312 -4.24 40.38 4.71
C ASN A 312 -3.26 39.19 4.63
N LEU A 313 -2.12 39.34 3.96
CA LEU A 313 -1.09 38.30 3.93
C LEU A 313 -0.41 38.14 5.29
N ASP A 314 -0.04 39.25 5.93
CA ASP A 314 0.54 39.26 7.27
C ASP A 314 -0.41 38.63 8.30
N ALA A 315 -1.71 38.94 8.23
CA ALA A 315 -2.73 38.34 9.10
C ALA A 315 -2.86 36.82 8.89
N GLN A 316 -2.85 36.34 7.64
CA GLN A 316 -2.89 34.90 7.34
C GLN A 316 -1.64 34.17 7.84
N ILE A 317 -0.45 34.75 7.64
CA ILE A 317 0.83 34.21 8.13
C ILE A 317 0.78 34.07 9.65
N ALA A 318 0.35 35.12 10.36
CA ALA A 318 0.25 35.11 11.82
C ALA A 318 -0.73 34.05 12.34
N ALA A 319 -1.89 33.92 11.68
CA ALA A 319 -2.91 32.93 12.05
C ALA A 319 -2.39 31.49 11.89
N PHE A 320 -1.77 31.16 10.76
CA PHE A 320 -1.22 29.81 10.56
C PHE A 320 0.01 29.52 11.44
N ARG A 321 0.86 30.52 11.73
CA ARG A 321 1.97 30.35 12.68
C ARG A 321 1.47 29.99 14.08
N THR A 322 0.44 30.68 14.56
CA THR A 322 -0.19 30.38 15.86
C THR A 322 -0.64 28.91 15.93
N VAL A 323 -1.24 28.41 14.86
CA VAL A 323 -1.67 27.00 14.74
C VAL A 323 -0.48 26.03 14.78
N VAL A 324 0.58 26.31 14.03
CA VAL A 324 1.81 25.48 14.01
C VAL A 324 2.49 25.46 15.38
N ASP A 325 2.68 26.63 15.99
CA ASP A 325 3.36 26.78 17.28
C ASP A 325 2.60 26.06 18.39
N THR A 326 1.26 26.14 18.37
CA THR A 326 0.40 25.41 19.30
C THR A 326 0.55 23.90 19.15
N MET A 327 0.48 23.37 17.92
CA MET A 327 0.66 21.93 17.69
C MET A 327 2.06 21.46 18.08
N ARG A 328 3.11 22.23 17.73
CA ARG A 328 4.49 21.89 18.10
C ARG A 328 4.70 21.88 19.62
N SER A 329 4.12 22.86 20.32
CA SER A 329 4.15 22.92 21.78
C SER A 329 3.48 21.71 22.40
N SER A 330 2.28 21.33 21.93
CA SER A 330 1.57 20.13 22.40
C SER A 330 2.37 18.86 22.15
N LEU A 331 2.99 18.72 20.97
CA LEU A 331 3.80 17.56 20.65
C LEU A 331 5.12 17.49 21.46
N ALA A 332 5.63 18.63 21.94
CA ALA A 332 6.83 18.70 22.77
C ALA A 332 6.58 18.31 24.24
N GLN A 333 5.31 18.28 24.66
CA GLN A 333 4.90 17.81 26.00
C GLN A 333 4.70 16.30 26.07
N LEU A 334 4.71 15.60 24.92
CA LEU A 334 4.58 14.15 24.86
C LEU A 334 5.89 13.46 25.24
N ASP A 335 5.79 12.27 25.84
CA ASP A 335 6.95 11.41 26.00
C ASP A 335 7.47 10.88 24.64
N ALA A 336 8.66 10.27 24.63
CA ALA A 336 9.29 9.81 23.40
C ALA A 336 8.46 8.76 22.65
N ASP A 337 7.82 7.83 23.37
CA ASP A 337 7.04 6.74 22.79
C ASP A 337 5.70 7.27 22.23
N GLU A 338 5.06 8.18 22.97
CA GLU A 338 3.86 8.90 22.54
C GLU A 338 4.13 9.74 21.31
N ARG A 339 5.25 10.46 21.30
CA ARG A 339 5.66 11.29 20.17
C ARG A 339 5.88 10.44 18.93
N GLU A 340 6.60 9.32 19.05
CA GLU A 340 6.80 8.40 17.95
C GLU A 340 5.47 7.83 17.43
N ARG A 341 4.56 7.43 18.32
CA ARG A 341 3.21 6.94 17.93
C ARG A 341 2.44 7.99 17.13
N VAL A 342 2.50 9.26 17.53
CA VAL A 342 1.82 10.36 16.84
C VAL A 342 2.46 10.65 15.49
N ASP A 343 3.78 10.62 15.39
CA ASP A 343 4.50 10.85 14.13
C ASP A 343 4.22 9.73 13.11
N GLN A 344 4.19 8.47 13.56
CA GLN A 344 3.81 7.32 12.74
C GLN A 344 2.34 7.40 12.28
N ALA A 345 1.41 7.72 13.19
CA ALA A 345 -0.01 7.89 12.86
C ALA A 345 -0.22 9.04 11.85
N SER A 346 0.48 10.15 12.06
CA SER A 346 0.47 11.30 11.15
C SER A 346 0.98 10.94 9.75
N ALA A 347 2.03 10.12 9.66
CA ALA A 347 2.53 9.62 8.38
C ALA A 347 1.52 8.70 7.68
N VAL A 348 0.79 7.86 8.43
CA VAL A 348 -0.29 7.03 7.87
C VAL A 348 -1.39 7.92 7.28
N LEU A 349 -1.87 8.93 8.00
CA LEU A 349 -2.94 9.80 7.49
C LEU A 349 -2.51 10.64 6.29
N ARG A 350 -1.27 11.12 6.25
CA ARG A 350 -0.71 11.76 5.05
C ARG A 350 -0.72 10.81 3.85
N LYS A 351 -0.35 9.54 4.04
CA LYS A 351 -0.40 8.53 2.97
C LYS A 351 -1.83 8.23 2.53
N VAL A 352 -2.80 8.13 3.46
CA VAL A 352 -4.23 8.00 3.14
C VAL A 352 -4.67 9.16 2.26
N ARG A 353 -4.31 10.40 2.62
CA ARG A 353 -4.66 11.59 1.85
C ARG A 353 -3.98 11.65 0.49
N ALA A 354 -2.71 11.25 0.38
CA ALA A 354 -2.01 11.21 -0.91
C ALA A 354 -2.51 10.11 -1.86
N GLY A 355 -3.03 9.00 -1.31
CA GLY A 355 -3.66 7.92 -2.07
C GLY A 355 -5.12 8.21 -2.43
N ALA A 356 -5.82 9.01 -1.63
CA ALA A 356 -7.03 9.69 -2.06
C ALA A 356 -6.63 10.77 -3.09
N SER A 357 -7.42 10.97 -4.13
CA SER A 357 -7.21 12.16 -4.96
C SER A 357 -7.40 13.38 -4.06
N LEU A 358 -6.32 14.05 -3.66
CA LEU A 358 -6.40 15.41 -3.15
C LEU A 358 -6.70 16.28 -4.38
N PRO A 359 -7.89 16.89 -4.47
CA PRO A 359 -8.26 17.67 -5.64
C PRO A 359 -7.59 19.04 -5.53
N LEU A 360 -6.34 19.10 -5.98
CA LEU A 360 -5.81 20.31 -6.58
C LEU A 360 -6.35 20.34 -8.01
N GLN A 361 -7.55 20.89 -8.18
CA GLN A 361 -7.97 21.32 -9.52
C GLN A 361 -7.18 22.57 -9.85
N ASP A 362 -6.30 22.43 -10.84
CA ASP A 362 -5.55 23.49 -11.47
C ASP A 362 -6.53 24.55 -12.02
N VAL A 363 -6.47 25.76 -11.47
CA VAL A 363 -7.38 26.88 -11.82
C VAL A 363 -7.01 27.50 -13.17
N THR A 364 -6.05 26.94 -13.91
CA THR A 364 -5.58 27.52 -15.18
C THR A 364 -6.35 27.08 -16.44
N GLY A 365 -7.41 26.28 -16.31
CA GLY A 365 -8.27 25.88 -17.43
C GLY A 365 -9.19 26.99 -17.93
N ARG A 366 -8.67 27.97 -18.70
CA ARG A 366 -9.48 28.84 -19.56
C ARG A 366 -10.30 27.96 -20.52
N LYS A 367 -11.61 27.85 -20.28
CA LYS A 367 -12.54 27.40 -21.33
C LYS A 367 -12.57 28.46 -22.43
N ALA A 368 -12.04 28.13 -23.59
CA ALA A 368 -12.36 28.84 -24.80
C ALA A 368 -13.87 28.66 -25.06
N ILE A 369 -14.59 29.76 -25.09
CA ILE A 369 -15.97 29.81 -25.56
C ILE A 369 -15.88 29.82 -27.08
N THR A 370 -16.40 28.78 -27.72
CA THR A 370 -16.88 28.79 -29.10
C THR A 370 -18.37 28.57 -29.08
#